data_AF-A0A418T464-F1
#
_entry.id   AF-A0A418T464-F1
#
_cell.length_a   1.000
_cell.length_b   1.000
_cell.length_c   1.000
_cell.angle_alpha   90.00
_cell.angle_beta   90.00
_cell.angle_gamma   90.00
#
_symmetry.space_group_name_H-M   'P 1'
#
loop_
_entity.id
_entity.type
_entity.pdbx_description
1 polymer ?
#
loop_
_entity_poly.entity_id
_entity_poly.type
_entity_poly.pdbx_seq_one_letter_code
_entity_poly.pdbx_strand_id
1 'polypeptide(L)' 'MSFLPDDALARHPIYDQVRQVLTNPQLAEAAGPVARGFAWFIWANSRGVKISQRNIPIIGNKGRR' A
#
# COMPACT_ATOMS: atom_id res chain seq x y z
N MET A 1 -12.20 16.11 18.51
CA MET A 1 -11.73 15.34 17.33
C MET A 1 -10.24 15.54 17.23
N SER A 2 -9.45 14.59 17.73
CA SER A 2 -8.00 14.64 17.61
C SER A 2 -7.63 14.29 16.18
N PHE A 3 -7.30 15.30 15.36
CA PHE A 3 -6.46 15.09 14.19
C PHE A 3 -5.16 14.51 14.73
N LEU A 4 -4.91 13.21 14.56
CA LEU A 4 -3.57 12.70 14.73
C LEU A 4 -2.70 13.50 13.75
N PRO A 5 -1.70 14.26 14.21
CA PRO A 5 -0.81 14.93 13.29
C PRO A 5 -0.13 13.82 12.49
N ASP A 6 -0.03 14.03 11.18
CA ASP A 6 0.73 13.22 10.21
C ASP A 6 2.10 12.76 10.78
N ASP A 7 2.66 13.53 11.73
CA ASP A 7 3.90 13.34 12.46
C ASP A 7 4.09 12.01 13.20
N ALA A 8 3.04 11.34 13.69
CA ALA A 8 3.22 10.07 14.42
C ALA A 8 3.56 8.90 13.48
N LEU A 9 3.05 8.93 12.25
CA LEU A 9 3.29 7.92 11.21
C LEU A 9 4.48 8.28 10.32
N ALA A 10 4.73 9.58 10.09
CA ALA A 10 5.89 10.07 9.32
C ALA A 10 7.26 9.65 9.88
N ARG A 11 7.33 9.23 11.15
CA ARG A 11 8.57 8.74 11.79
C ARG A 11 8.91 7.28 11.51
N HIS A 12 8.02 6.52 10.86
CA HIS A 12 8.29 5.10 10.62
C HIS A 12 9.00 4.89 9.27
N PRO A 13 10.13 4.16 9.22
CA PRO A 13 10.96 3.99 8.01
C PRO A 13 10.21 3.47 6.77
N ILE A 14 9.13 2.72 6.99
CA ILE A 14 8.26 2.22 5.92
C ILE A 14 7.61 3.36 5.13
N TYR A 15 7.29 4.51 5.74
CA TYR A 15 6.65 5.62 5.03
C TYR A 15 7.59 6.32 4.03
N ASP A 16 8.87 6.43 4.35
CA ASP A 16 9.87 6.97 3.41
C ASP A 16 10.03 6.04 2.20
N GLN A 17 10.06 4.73 2.42
CA GLN A 17 10.12 3.74 1.35
C GLN A 17 8.85 3.78 0.48
N VAL A 18 7.67 3.85 1.11
CA VAL A 18 6.39 3.99 0.42
C VAL A 18 6.39 5.28 -0.41
N ARG A 19 6.83 6.40 0.14
CA ARG A 19 6.94 7.67 -0.57
C ARG A 19 7.86 7.54 -1.79
N GLN A 20 9.05 6.97 -1.62
CA GLN A 20 10.00 6.78 -2.71
C GLN A 20 9.45 5.89 -3.83
N VAL A 21 8.79 4.77 -3.48
CA VAL A 21 8.17 3.88 -4.46
C VAL A 21 7.00 4.55 -5.20
N LEU A 22 6.26 5.44 -4.54
CA LEU A 22 5.13 6.15 -5.16
C LEU A 22 5.54 7.36 -6.01
N THR A 23 6.65 8.03 -5.68
CA THR A 23 7.05 9.29 -6.36
C THR A 23 8.25 9.15 -7.30
N ASN A 24 9.06 8.09 -7.20
CA ASN A 24 10.21 7.88 -8.09
C ASN A 24 9.93 6.75 -9.10
N PRO A 25 9.80 7.04 -10.41
CA PRO A 25 9.51 6.05 -11.44
C PRO A 25 10.53 4.89 -11.52
N GLN A 26 11.82 5.19 -11.34
CA GLN A 26 12.89 4.19 -11.42
C GLN A 26 12.83 3.21 -10.25
N LEU A 27 12.58 3.72 -9.04
CA LEU A 27 12.39 2.87 -7.87
C LEU A 27 11.08 2.09 -7.93
N ALA A 28 10.02 2.69 -8.49
CA ALA A 28 8.77 2.01 -8.72
C ALA A 28 8.94 0.83 -9.67
N GLU A 29 9.68 1.02 -10.77
CA GLU A 29 10.00 -0.05 -11.72
C GLU A 29 10.85 -1.15 -11.07
N ALA A 30 11.91 -0.78 -10.36
CA ALA A 30 12.79 -1.72 -9.66
C ALA A 30 12.08 -2.53 -8.56
N ALA A 31 11.12 -1.93 -7.85
CA ALA A 31 10.36 -2.59 -6.79
C ALA A 31 9.37 -3.63 -7.32
N GLY A 32 8.97 -3.51 -8.59
CA GLY A 32 8.01 -4.41 -9.21
C GLY A 32 6.55 -4.18 -8.80
N PRO A 33 5.61 -4.85 -9.48
CA PRO A 33 4.17 -4.54 -9.38
C PRO A 33 3.57 -4.81 -8.00
N VAL A 34 4.04 -5.86 -7.32
CA VAL A 34 3.54 -6.24 -5.99
C VAL A 34 3.90 -5.19 -4.93
N ALA A 35 5.17 -4.77 -4.88
CA ALA A 35 5.62 -3.77 -3.93
C ALA A 35 4.96 -2.40 -4.16
N ARG A 36 4.75 -2.00 -5.42
CA ARG A 36 3.99 -0.78 -5.77
C ARG A 36 2.55 -0.84 -5.25
N GLY A 37 1.89 -1.99 -5.39
CA GLY A 37 0.53 -2.20 -4.87
C GLY A 37 0.47 -2.07 -3.36
N PHE A 38 1.43 -2.67 -2.64
CA PHE A 38 1.55 -2.52 -1.19
C PHE A 38 1.83 -1.07 -0.77
N ALA A 39 2.70 -0.36 -1.48
CA ALA A 39 3.00 1.04 -1.18
C ALA A 39 1.74 1.91 -1.30
N TRP A 40 0.93 1.71 -2.35
CA TRP A 40 -0.34 2.40 -2.49
C TRP A 40 -1.33 2.03 -1.37
N PHE A 41 -1.42 0.76 -1.01
CA PHE A 41 -2.29 0.29 0.07
C PHE A 41 -1.94 0.94 1.42
N ILE A 42 -0.64 0.98 1.77
CA ILE A 42 -0.16 1.59 3.01
C ILE A 42 -0.49 3.09 3.03
N TRP A 43 -0.21 3.80 1.93
CA TRP A 43 -0.53 5.22 1.79
C TRP A 43 -2.03 5.51 1.87
N ALA A 44 -2.87 4.69 1.25
CA ALA A 44 -4.31 4.85 1.29
C ALA A 44 -4.86 4.64 2.72
N ASN A 45 -4.41 3.59 3.41
CA ASN A 45 -4.81 3.33 4.80
C ASN A 45 -4.36 4.45 5.75
N SER A 46 -3.15 5.00 5.57
CA SER A 46 -2.66 6.09 6.41
C SER A 46 -3.50 7.37 6.28
N ARG A 47 -4.15 7.56 5.13
CA ARG A 47 -5.09 8.67 4.89
C ARG A 47 -6.54 8.35 5.26
N GLY A 48 -6.78 7.23 5.94
CA GLY A 48 -8.11 6.79 6.35
C GLY A 48 -8.99 6.32 5.19
N VAL A 49 -8.41 6.04 4.01
CA VAL A 49 -9.16 5.43 2.91
C VAL A 49 -9.51 4.01 3.31
N LYS A 50 -10.81 3.77 3.52
CA LYS A 50 -11.33 2.42 3.76
C LYS A 50 -11.25 1.64 2.46
N ILE A 51 -10.11 0.98 2.24
CA ILE A 51 -10.03 -0.09 1.26
C ILE A 51 -10.83 -1.22 1.89
N SER A 52 -12.08 -1.40 1.44
CA SER A 52 -12.79 -2.62 1.80
C SER A 52 -11.85 -3.76 1.42
N GLN A 53 -11.52 -4.60 2.40
CA GLN A 53 -11.01 -5.92 2.13
C GLN A 53 -12.12 -6.60 1.33
N ARG A 54 -12.21 -6.31 0.03
CA ARG A 54 -12.84 -7.22 -0.90
C ARG A 54 -12.01 -8.47 -0.70
N ASN A 55 -12.59 -9.46 -0.02
CA ASN A 55 -12.26 -10.84 -0.23
C ASN A 55 -12.30 -11.02 -1.74
N ILE A 56 -11.18 -10.79 -2.41
CA ILE A 56 -10.95 -11.28 -3.76
C ILE A 56 -10.84 -12.77 -3.47
N PRO A 57 -11.87 -13.60 -3.75
CA PRO A 57 -11.66 -15.03 -3.70
C PRO A 57 -10.44 -15.26 -4.59
N ILE A 58 -9.40 -15.88 -4.04
CA ILE A 58 -8.26 -16.31 -4.83
C ILE A 58 -8.90 -17.15 -5.94
N ILE A 59 -8.97 -16.61 -7.15
CA ILE A 59 -9.42 -17.35 -8.34
C ILE A 59 -8.28 -18.32 -8.62
N GLY A 60 -8.27 -19.38 -7.84
CA GLY A 60 -7.28 -20.43 -7.76
C GLY A 60 -7.99 -21.72 -7.38
N ASN A 61 -9.15 -21.97 -7.98
CA ASN A 61 -9.59 -23.34 -8.24
C ASN A 61 -10.59 -23.38 -9.41
N LYS A 62 -10.18 -22.89 -10.58
CA LYS A 62 -10.76 -23.40 -11.84
C LYS A 62 -10.02 -24.70 -12.17
N GLY A 63 -10.58 -25.82 -11.70
CA GLY A 63 -10.28 -27.14 -12.24
C GLY A 63 -9.72 -28.16 -11.26
N ARG A 64 -10.60 -28.85 -10.52
CA ARG A 64 -10.55 -30.33 -10.42
C ARG A 64 -11.83 -30.90 -9.80
N ARG A 65 -12.60 -31.52 -10.68
CA ARG A 65 -13.73 -32.47 -10.51
C ARG A 65 -15.01 -31.94 -9.85
#